data_AF-A0A8J7G4H0-F1
#
_entry.id   AF-A0A8J7G4H0-F1
#
_cell.length_a   1.000
_cell.length_b   1.000
_cell.length_c   1.000
_cell.angle_alpha   90.00
_cell.angle_beta   90.00
_cell.angle_gamma   90.00
#
_symmetry.space_group_name_H-M   'P 1'
#
loop_
_entity.id
_entity.type
_entity.pdbx_description
1 polymer ?
#
loop_
_entity_poly.entity_id
_entity_poly.type
_entity_poly.pdbx_seq_one_letter_code
_entity_poly.pdbx_strand_id
1 'polypeptide(L)'
;MNTGPSFELLSFLASLRSGIWLLGISSWIFGIIDRSFASFADGYLSALDIVQLFTASFFFVSWLFLKPTSLRVLAARSTKEI
;
A
#
# COMPACT_ATOMS: atom_id res chain seq x y z
N MET A 1 -9.57 21.24 -27.70
CA MET A 1 -10.48 21.35 -26.55
C MET A 1 -9.88 20.50 -25.44
N ASN A 2 -9.09 21.09 -24.53
CA ASN A 2 -8.43 20.33 -23.47
C ASN A 2 -9.43 20.10 -22.35
N THR A 3 -10.03 18.91 -22.31
CA THR A 3 -10.89 18.48 -21.21
C THR A 3 -10.00 18.24 -19.99
N GLY A 4 -9.87 19.24 -19.13
CA GLY A 4 -9.29 19.04 -17.81
C GLY A 4 -10.04 17.93 -17.06
N PRO A 5 -9.36 17.10 -16.26
CA PRO A 5 -10.00 16.01 -15.54
C PRO A 5 -11.17 16.56 -14.69
N SER A 6 -12.36 16.01 -14.90
CA SER A 6 -13.55 16.41 -14.15
C SER A 6 -13.37 16.13 -12.65
N PHE A 7 -13.99 16.97 -11.81
CA PHE A 7 -13.89 16.85 -10.36
C PHE A 7 -14.28 15.44 -9.84
N GLU A 8 -15.26 14.81 -10.48
CA GLU A 8 -15.68 13.42 -10.20
C GLU A 8 -14.58 12.39 -10.52
N LEU A 9 -13.83 12.60 -11.61
CA LEU A 9 -12.73 11.72 -11.99
C LEU A 9 -11.58 11.86 -10.98
N LEU A 10 -11.30 13.08 -10.52
CA LEU A 10 -10.30 13.33 -9.47
C LEU A 10 -10.68 12.70 -8.12
N SER A 11 -11.95 12.78 -7.72
CA SER A 11 -12.43 12.16 -6.47
C SER A 11 -12.49 10.64 -6.54
N PHE A 12 -12.86 10.08 -7.70
CA PHE A 12 -12.79 8.66 -7.98
C PHE A 12 -11.35 8.15 -7.92
N LEU A 13 -10.39 8.82 -8.58
CA LEU A 13 -8.98 8.45 -8.53
C LEU A 13 -8.41 8.51 -7.11
N ALA A 14 -8.82 9.47 -6.29
CA ALA A 14 -8.40 9.55 -4.88
C ALA A 14 -8.91 8.36 -4.06
N SER A 15 -10.17 7.96 -4.28
CA SER A 15 -10.77 6.78 -3.64
C SER A 15 -10.15 5.48 -4.14
N LEU A 16 -9.94 5.35 -5.46
CA LEU A 16 -9.31 4.20 -6.09
C LEU A 16 -7.88 4.01 -5.60
N ARG A 17 -7.08 5.09 -5.52
CA ARG A 17 -5.72 5.05 -4.97
C ARG A 17 -5.70 4.57 -3.52
N SER A 18 -6.66 5.01 -2.71
CA SER A 18 -6.80 4.56 -1.33
C SER A 18 -7.20 3.08 -1.24
N GLY A 19 -8.10 2.64 -2.13
CA GLY A 19 -8.48 1.24 -2.27
C GLY A 19 -7.32 0.35 -2.70
N ILE A 20 -6.57 0.71 -3.75
CA ILE A 20 -5.37 -0.01 -4.21
C ILE A 20 -4.33 -0.07 -3.10
N TRP A 21 -4.14 1.01 -2.33
CA TRP A 21 -3.22 1.02 -1.22
C TRP A 21 -3.61 -0.01 -0.13
N LEU A 22 -4.90 -0.04 0.27
CA LEU A 22 -5.45 -1.01 1.22
C LEU A 22 -5.40 -2.46 0.70
N LEU A 23 -5.76 -2.67 -0.56
CA LEU A 23 -5.68 -3.98 -1.21
C LEU A 23 -4.24 -4.47 -1.28
N GLY A 24 -3.30 -3.57 -1.56
CA GLY A 24 -1.87 -3.88 -1.52
C GLY A 24 -1.43 -4.33 -0.13
N ILE A 25 -1.84 -3.63 0.94
CA ILE A 25 -1.54 -4.04 2.33
C ILE A 25 -2.04 -5.46 2.60
N SER A 26 -3.30 -5.73 2.25
CA SER A 26 -3.90 -7.05 2.45
C SER A 26 -3.18 -8.13 1.64
N SER A 27 -2.86 -7.84 0.37
CA SER A 27 -2.12 -8.73 -0.52
C SER A 27 -0.72 -9.06 0.00
N TRP A 28 0.01 -8.07 0.50
CA TRP A 28 1.34 -8.28 1.09
C TRP A 28 1.26 -9.13 2.36
N ILE A 29 0.34 -8.85 3.27
CA ILE A 29 0.14 -9.65 4.49
C ILE A 29 -0.23 -11.09 4.12
N PHE A 30 -1.18 -11.27 3.22
CA PHE A 30 -1.61 -12.59 2.75
C PHE A 30 -0.45 -13.37 2.10
N GLY A 31 0.33 -12.73 1.22
CA GLY A 31 1.45 -13.37 0.52
C GLY A 31 2.63 -13.72 1.43
N ILE A 32 2.84 -12.95 2.51
CA ILE A 32 3.83 -13.29 3.55
C ILE A 32 3.33 -14.49 4.36
N ILE A 33 2.06 -14.51 4.77
CA ILE A 33 1.47 -15.61 5.54
C ILE A 33 1.48 -16.91 4.74
N ASP A 34 1.06 -16.89 3.48
CA ASP A 34 1.02 -18.06 2.59
C ASP A 34 2.40 -18.73 2.48
N ARG A 35 3.43 -17.93 2.17
CA ARG A 35 4.82 -18.43 2.10
C ARG A 35 5.34 -18.89 3.45
N SER A 36 5.06 -18.16 4.52
CA SER A 36 5.47 -18.55 5.88
C SER A 36 4.85 -19.89 6.28
N PHE A 37 3.58 -20.10 5.92
CA PHE A 37 2.84 -21.31 6.26
C PHE A 37 3.33 -22.51 5.45
N ALA A 38 3.66 -22.32 4.16
CA ALA A 38 4.30 -23.33 3.33
C ALA A 38 5.66 -23.76 3.89
N SER A 39 6.54 -22.80 4.22
CA SER A 39 7.86 -23.09 4.81
C SER A 39 7.77 -23.72 6.21
N PHE A 40 6.75 -23.36 6.99
CA PHE A 40 6.51 -23.97 8.30
C PHE A 40 5.96 -25.41 8.17
N ALA A 41 5.11 -25.66 7.17
CA ALA A 41 4.58 -26.99 6.89
C ALA A 41 5.68 -27.97 6.41
N ASP A 42 6.67 -27.47 5.67
CA ASP A 42 7.84 -28.24 5.23
C ASP A 42 8.85 -28.51 6.36
N GLY A 43 8.65 -27.95 7.57
CA GLY A 43 9.42 -28.27 8.77
C GLY A 43 10.85 -27.70 8.83
N TYR A 44 11.28 -26.98 7.78
CA TYR A 44 12.56 -26.27 7.71
C TYR A 44 12.35 -24.90 7.09
N LEU A 45 12.66 -23.84 7.85
CA LEU A 45 12.83 -22.51 7.28
C LEU A 45 14.14 -22.47 6.51
N SER A 46 14.05 -22.60 5.19
CA SER A 46 15.22 -22.52 4.34
C SER A 46 15.78 -21.09 4.36
N ALA A 47 17.10 -20.92 4.22
CA ALA A 47 17.71 -19.58 4.17
C ALA A 47 17.12 -18.73 3.03
N LEU A 48 16.67 -19.38 1.96
CA LEU A 48 15.94 -18.78 0.86
C LEU A 48 14.63 -18.12 1.32
N ASP A 49 13.82 -18.85 2.10
CA ASP A 49 12.52 -18.39 2.59
C ASP A 49 12.69 -17.16 3.48
N ILE A 50 13.74 -17.15 4.32
CA ILE A 50 14.07 -16.01 5.19
C ILE A 50 14.39 -14.76 4.36
N VAL A 51 15.25 -14.88 3.34
CA VAL A 51 15.60 -13.75 2.45
C VAL A 51 14.37 -13.27 1.69
N GLN A 52 13.48 -14.19 1.29
CA GLN A 52 12.28 -13.89 0.54
C GLN A 52 11.21 -13.21 1.42
N LEU A 53 11.04 -13.66 2.66
CA LEU A 53 10.24 -13.02 3.69
C LEU A 53 10.76 -11.63 4.02
N PHE A 54 12.08 -11.48 4.16
CA PHE A 54 12.71 -10.19 4.41
C PHE A 54 12.48 -9.22 3.26
N THR A 55 12.67 -9.68 2.02
CA THR A 55 12.42 -8.89 0.81
C THR A 55 10.94 -8.51 0.71
N ALA A 56 10.01 -9.46 0.89
CA ALA A 56 8.57 -9.20 0.88
C ALA A 56 8.18 -8.19 1.97
N SER A 57 8.79 -8.29 3.16
CA SER A 57 8.58 -7.35 4.26
C SER A 57 9.14 -5.96 3.94
N PHE A 58 10.31 -5.87 3.31
CA PHE A 58 10.90 -4.61 2.88
C PHE A 58 10.03 -3.91 1.82
N PHE A 59 9.53 -4.67 0.84
CA PHE A 59 8.58 -4.16 -0.14
C PHE A 59 7.25 -3.76 0.49
N PHE A 60 6.76 -4.51 1.47
CA PHE A 60 5.57 -4.15 2.23
C PHE A 60 5.75 -2.84 2.99
N VAL A 61 6.87 -2.65 3.68
CA VAL A 61 7.19 -1.39 4.37
C VAL A 61 7.29 -0.24 3.36
N SER A 62 7.97 -0.45 2.23
CA SER A 62 8.03 0.53 1.14
C SER A 62 6.65 0.88 0.60
N TRP A 63 5.75 -0.10 0.50
CA TRP A 63 4.35 0.09 0.11
C TRP A 63 3.55 0.90 1.14
N LEU A 64 3.78 0.68 2.44
CA LEU A 64 3.21 1.50 3.51
C LEU A 64 3.68 2.96 3.41
N PHE A 65 4.95 3.21 3.06
CA PHE A 65 5.47 4.56 2.85
C PHE A 65 4.88 5.27 1.63
N LEU A 66 4.42 4.51 0.62
CA LEU A 66 3.68 5.04 -0.53
C LEU A 66 2.27 5.56 -0.20
N LYS A 67 1.90 5.60 1.10
CA LYS A 67 0.60 6.05 1.61
C LYS A 67 0.13 7.28 0.83
N PRO A 68 -1.06 7.22 0.22
CA PRO A 68 -1.60 8.36 -0.50
C PRO A 68 -1.68 9.57 0.44
N THR A 69 -0.82 10.55 0.23
CA THR A 69 -0.85 11.82 0.97
C THR A 69 -2.20 12.46 0.69
N SER A 70 -3.07 12.43 1.70
CA SER A 70 -4.39 13.01 1.58
C SER A 70 -4.22 14.51 1.43
N LEU A 71 -4.60 15.06 0.26
CA LEU A 71 -4.68 16.49 0.00
C LEU A 71 -5.52 17.25 1.06
N ARG A 72 -6.27 16.54 1.91
CA ARG A 72 -6.99 17.09 3.07
C ARG A 72 -6.08 17.74 4.12
N VAL A 73 -4.84 17.29 4.31
CA VAL A 73 -3.93 17.89 5.30
C VAL A 73 -3.46 19.29 4.88
N LEU A 74 -3.38 19.56 3.57
CA LEU A 74 -3.03 20.88 3.04
C LEU A 74 -4.22 21.86 3.14
N ALA A 75 -5.45 21.40 2.90
CA ALA A 75 -6.65 22.23 3.04
C ALA A 75 -6.91 22.64 4.51
N ALA A 76 -6.73 21.72 5.47
CA ALA A 76 -6.91 22.01 6.88
C ALA A 76 -5.84 22.97 7.45
N ARG A 77 -4.67 23.06 6.81
CA ARG A 77 -3.60 23.99 7.19
C ARG A 77 -3.84 25.41 6.67
N SER A 78 -4.54 25.56 5.54
CA SER A 78 -4.89 26.87 4.96
C SER A 78 -6.01 27.59 5.73
N THR A 79 -6.87 26.88 6.45
CA THR A 79 -7.97 27.48 7.23
C THR A 79 -7.55 27.91 8.64
N LYS A 80 -6.37 27.50 9.12
CA LYS A 80 -5.84 27.94 10.42
C LYS A 80 -4.96 29.20 10.33
N GLU A 81 -4.65 29.65 9.12
CA GLU A 81 -3.79 30.81 8.83
C GLU A 81 -4.62 32.02 8.33
N ILE A 82 -5.95 32.01 8.51
CA ILE A 82 -6.88 33.12 8.23
C ILE A 82 -7.65 33.47 9.50
#